data_AF-A0A2Z7BK20-F1
#
_entry.id   AF-A0A2Z7BK20-F1
#
_cell.length_a   1.000
_cell.length_b   1.000
_cell.length_c   1.000
_cell.angle_alpha   90.00
_cell.angle_beta   90.00
_cell.angle_gamma   90.00
#
_symmetry.space_group_name_H-M   'P 1'
#
loop_
_entity.id
_entity.type
_entity.pdbx_description
1 polymer ?
#
loop_
_entity_poly.entity_id
_entity_poly.type
_entity_poly.pdbx_seq_one_letter_code
_entity_poly.pdbx_strand_id
1 'polypeptide(L)'
;MQFGNDWCVAQIGAPQDKLQGFIDFACGIDDCTAIRPGAPCFEPNNLVMHASFALDQEYRRTGSCNLDIGVITVNNPCNFLFFLPRDHLS
;
A
#
# COMPACT_ATOMS: atom_id res chain seq x y z
N MET A 1 20.84 15.84 1.16
CA MET A 1 19.47 16.00 0.64
C MET A 1 19.10 14.70 -0.05
N GLN A 2 18.23 13.89 0.57
CA GLN A 2 17.68 12.71 -0.07
C GLN A 2 16.44 13.15 -0.86
N PHE A 3 16.49 13.03 -2.18
CA PHE A 3 15.32 13.07 -3.03
C PHE A 3 15.23 11.71 -3.73
N GLY A 4 14.13 10.98 -3.49
CA GLY A 4 13.69 9.87 -4.32
C GLY A 4 14.06 8.49 -3.77
N ASN A 5 13.09 7.86 -3.09
CA ASN A 5 12.75 6.41 -3.13
C ASN A 5 11.82 6.02 -1.96
N ASP A 6 11.30 6.96 -1.16
CA ASP A 6 10.40 6.63 -0.04
C ASP A 6 8.95 6.42 -0.54
N TRP A 7 8.39 5.26 -0.23
CA TRP A 7 7.02 4.83 -0.54
C TRP A 7 6.27 4.59 0.77
N CYS A 8 5.01 4.96 0.84
CA CYS A 8 4.16 4.59 1.97
C CYS A 8 3.37 3.34 1.60
N VAL A 9 3.67 2.21 2.25
CA VAL A 9 3.07 0.92 1.93
C VAL A 9 2.33 0.36 3.14
N ALA A 10 1.32 -0.47 2.92
CA ALA A 10 0.56 -1.07 4.00
C ALA A 10 1.38 -2.13 4.76
N GLN A 11 1.20 -2.18 6.07
CA GLN A 11 1.84 -3.19 6.90
C GLN A 11 1.06 -4.51 6.79
N ILE A 12 1.77 -5.64 6.59
CA ILE A 12 1.15 -6.97 6.47
C ILE A 12 0.39 -7.37 7.75
N GLY A 13 0.87 -6.93 8.91
CA GLY A 13 0.23 -7.17 10.22
C GLY A 13 -0.89 -6.20 10.58
N ALA A 14 -1.21 -5.22 9.72
CA ALA A 14 -2.27 -4.27 10.00
C ALA A 14 -3.64 -4.98 10.00
N PRO A 15 -4.55 -4.59 10.89
CA PRO A 15 -5.90 -5.15 10.93
C PRO A 15 -6.61 -4.88 9.60
N GLN A 16 -7.14 -5.95 8.99
CA GLN A 16 -7.77 -5.91 7.68
C GLN A 16 -8.93 -4.91 7.63
N ASP A 17 -9.72 -4.79 8.70
CA ASP A 17 -10.80 -3.80 8.79
C ASP A 17 -10.30 -2.36 8.65
N LYS A 18 -9.13 -2.03 9.23
CA LYS A 18 -8.55 -0.69 9.07
C LYS A 18 -7.98 -0.49 7.67
N LEU A 19 -7.38 -1.53 7.07
CA LEU A 19 -6.89 -1.47 5.70
C LEU A 19 -8.03 -1.24 4.71
N GLN A 20 -9.11 -2.01 4.85
CA GLN A 20 -10.30 -1.87 4.01
C GLN A 20 -10.98 -0.51 4.23
N GLY A 21 -11.12 -0.06 5.48
CA GLY A 21 -11.68 1.25 5.78
C GLY A 21 -10.85 2.41 5.23
N PHE A 22 -9.52 2.28 5.25
CA PHE A 22 -8.63 3.27 4.64
C PHE A 22 -8.69 3.25 3.12
N ILE A 23 -8.78 2.08 2.49
CA ILE A 23 -9.02 1.98 1.04
C ILE A 23 -10.34 2.67 0.68
N ASP A 24 -11.42 2.38 1.40
CA ASP A 24 -12.74 2.96 1.12
C ASP A 24 -12.72 4.49 1.25
N PHE A 25 -12.06 4.99 2.30
CA PHE A 25 -11.83 6.42 2.52
C PHE A 25 -10.97 7.05 1.40
N ALA A 26 -9.81 6.47 1.11
CA ALA A 26 -8.89 6.97 0.10
C ALA A 26 -9.54 6.95 -1.28
N CYS A 27 -10.26 5.90 -1.66
CA CYS A 27 -10.96 5.82 -2.94
C CYS A 27 -12.15 6.78 -3.06
N GLY A 28 -12.63 7.34 -1.94
CA GLY A 28 -13.60 8.42 -1.96
C GLY A 28 -13.00 9.79 -2.29
N ILE A 29 -11.67 9.94 -2.15
CA ILE A 29 -10.93 11.18 -2.32
C ILE A 29 -10.00 11.12 -3.55
N ASP A 30 -9.38 9.97 -3.78
CA ASP A 30 -8.38 9.68 -4.80
C ASP A 30 -8.90 8.69 -5.86
N ASP A 31 -8.26 8.70 -7.02
CA ASP A 31 -8.55 7.80 -8.13
C ASP A 31 -8.00 6.38 -7.90
N CYS A 32 -8.78 5.51 -7.26
CA CYS A 32 -8.48 4.08 -7.11
C CYS A 32 -8.63 3.26 -8.40
N THR A 33 -8.72 3.89 -9.57
CA THR A 33 -8.89 3.21 -10.86
C THR A 33 -7.75 2.24 -11.18
N ALA A 34 -6.54 2.45 -10.65
CA ALA A 34 -5.39 1.58 -10.85
C ALA A 34 -5.40 0.27 -10.03
N ILE A 35 -6.25 0.18 -8.99
CA ILE A 35 -6.42 -1.02 -8.14
C ILE A 35 -7.83 -1.62 -8.26
N ARG A 36 -8.59 -1.23 -9.29
CA ARG A 36 -9.90 -1.81 -9.58
C ARG A 36 -9.77 -3.11 -10.38
N PRO A 37 -10.77 -4.01 -10.31
CA PRO A 37 -10.78 -5.22 -11.13
C PRO A 37 -10.61 -4.87 -12.62
N GLY A 38 -9.54 -5.40 -13.23
CA GLY A 38 -9.14 -5.12 -14.62
C GLY A 38 -7.99 -4.12 -14.79
N ALA A 39 -7.46 -3.57 -13.70
CA ALA A 39 -6.30 -2.68 -13.71
C ALA A 39 -4.97 -3.46 -13.55
N PRO A 40 -3.84 -2.93 -14.07
CA PRO A 40 -2.57 -3.66 -14.09
C PRO A 40 -1.97 -3.95 -12.70
N CYS A 41 -2.43 -3.28 -11.64
CA CYS A 41 -2.00 -3.48 -10.26
C CYS A 41 -3.06 -4.15 -9.37
N PHE A 42 -4.11 -4.73 -9.97
CA PHE A 42 -5.17 -5.45 -9.25
C PHE A 42 -4.75 -6.86 -8.81
N GLU A 43 -3.85 -7.50 -9.57
CA GLU A 43 -3.39 -8.85 -9.27
C GLU A 43 -1.97 -8.85 -8.70
N PRO A 44 -1.74 -9.57 -7.58
CA PRO A 44 -2.69 -10.39 -6.82
C PRO A 44 -3.71 -9.57 -6.02
N ASN A 45 -4.99 -10.03 -6.01
CA ASN A 45 -6.09 -9.42 -5.26
C ASN A 45 -5.86 -9.58 -3.75
N ASN A 46 -4.98 -8.75 -3.20
CA ASN A 46 -4.59 -8.79 -1.82
C ASN A 46 -4.86 -7.42 -1.18
N LEU A 47 -5.55 -7.42 -0.04
CA LEU A 47 -5.99 -6.20 0.63
C LEU A 47 -4.81 -5.29 0.97
N VAL A 48 -3.69 -5.88 1.38
CA VAL A 48 -2.44 -5.16 1.71
C VAL A 48 -1.87 -4.45 0.48
N MET A 49 -1.98 -5.03 -0.72
CA MET A 49 -1.52 -4.36 -1.95
C MET A 49 -2.40 -3.16 -2.30
N HIS A 50 -3.72 -3.33 -2.26
CA HIS A 50 -4.66 -2.25 -2.51
C HIS A 50 -4.50 -1.11 -1.49
N ALA A 51 -4.30 -1.45 -0.22
CA ALA A 51 -4.03 -0.48 0.83
C ALA A 51 -2.67 0.21 0.66
N SER A 52 -1.64 -0.51 0.17
CA SER A 52 -0.33 0.08 -0.12
C SER A 52 -0.43 1.14 -1.21
N PHE A 53 -1.22 0.88 -2.26
CA PHE A 53 -1.45 1.87 -3.31
C PHE A 53 -2.17 3.11 -2.78
N ALA A 54 -3.23 2.92 -1.98
CA ALA A 54 -3.96 4.02 -1.36
C ALA A 54 -3.06 4.87 -0.44
N LEU A 55 -2.20 4.21 0.35
CA LEU A 55 -1.26 4.87 1.26
C LEU A 55 -0.18 5.66 0.51
N ASP A 56 0.34 5.12 -0.59
CA ASP A 56 1.32 5.81 -1.41
C ASP A 56 0.72 7.06 -2.07
N GLN A 57 -0.51 6.95 -2.59
CA GLN A 57 -1.24 8.08 -3.13
C GLN A 57 -1.43 9.19 -2.09
N GLU A 58 -1.88 8.82 -0.89
CA GLU A 58 -2.05 9.79 0.20
C GLU A 58 -0.72 10.41 0.61
N TYR A 59 0.36 9.63 0.67
CA TYR A 59 1.69 10.11 0.98
C TYR A 59 2.23 11.08 -0.08
N ARG A 60 1.98 10.83 -1.37
CA ARG A 60 2.34 11.77 -2.44
C ARG A 60 1.51 13.05 -2.39
N ARG A 61 0.24 12.96 -1.98
CA ARG A 61 -0.68 14.08 -1.91
C ARG A 61 -0.41 14.98 -0.71
N THR A 62 -0.14 14.39 0.45
CA THR A 62 -0.03 15.09 1.74
C THR A 62 1.40 15.21 2.25
N GLY A 63 2.32 14.41 1.74
CA GLY A 63 3.66 14.24 2.28
C GLY A 63 3.70 13.46 3.60
N SER A 64 2.56 12.90 4.05
CA SER A 64 2.42 12.23 5.35
C SER A 64 1.91 10.80 5.18
N CYS A 65 2.64 9.83 5.72
CA CYS A 65 2.28 8.41 5.67
C CYS A 65 1.53 8.02 6.94
N ASN A 66 0.43 7.29 6.80
CA ASN A 66 -0.32 6.81 7.95
C ASN A 66 0.38 5.58 8.56
N LEU A 67 1.14 5.80 9.64
CA LEU A 67 1.94 4.77 10.30
C LEU A 67 1.13 3.78 11.15
N ASP A 68 -0.18 4.01 11.35
CA ASP A 68 -1.05 3.07 12.07
C ASP A 68 -1.36 1.81 11.26
N ILE A 69 -1.32 1.93 9.94
CA ILE A 69 -1.64 0.85 8.99
C ILE A 69 -0.57 0.68 7.90
N GLY A 70 0.41 1.58 7.86
CA GLY A 70 1.44 1.63 6.84
C GLY A 70 2.83 1.92 7.38
N VAL A 71 3.82 1.87 6.51
CA VAL A 71 5.22 2.12 6.82
C VAL A 71 5.88 2.83 5.65
N ILE A 72 6.75 3.78 5.95
CA ILE A 72 7.59 4.43 4.95
C ILE A 72 8.76 3.48 4.65
N THR A 73 8.91 3.10 3.38
CA THR A 73 9.96 2.19 2.92
C THR A 73 10.69 2.80 1.73
N VAL A 74 12.02 2.63 1.66
CA VAL A 74 12.84 3.05 0.52
C VAL A 74 12.75 2.07 -0.66
N ASN A 75 11.92 1.02 -0.55
CA ASN A 75 11.83 -0.09 -1.48
C ASN A 75 10.47 -0.13 -2.19
N ASN A 76 10.49 -0.35 -3.50
CA ASN A 76 9.31 -0.32 -4.36
C ASN A 76 8.23 -1.34 -3.94
N PRO A 77 6.97 -0.90 -3.67
CA PRO A 77 5.85 -1.77 -3.28
C PRO A 77 5.49 -2.86 -4.29
N CYS A 78 5.75 -2.65 -5.59
CA CYS A 78 5.51 -3.67 -6.61
C CYS A 78 6.48 -4.87 -6.50
N ASN A 79 7.57 -4.75 -5.72
CA ASN A 79 8.42 -5.89 -5.37
C ASN A 79 8.00 -6.47 -4.00
N PHE A 80 6.72 -6.80 -3.88
CA PHE A 80 6.01 -7.30 -2.70
C PHE A 80 6.60 -8.58 -2.05
N LEU A 81 7.69 -9.12 -2.60
CA LEU A 81 8.37 -10.33 -2.15
C LEU A 81 9.41 -10.10 -1.05
N PHE A 82 9.78 -8.85 -0.72
CA PHE A 82 10.90 -8.61 0.19
C PHE A 82 10.54 -8.52 1.69
N PHE A 83 9.26 -8.29 2.03
CA PHE A 83 8.81 -8.16 3.43
C PHE A 83 8.09 -9.39 4.00
N LEU A 84 7.97 -10.48 3.23
CA LEU A 84 7.63 -11.78 3.82
C LEU A 84 8.87 -12.29 4.57
N PRO A 85 8.77 -12.67 5.87
CA PRO A 85 9.74 -13.61 6.41
C PRO A 85 9.71 -14.85 5.53
N ARG A 86 10.89 -15.38 5.22
CA ARG A 86 11.15 -16.53 4.36
C ARG A 86 10.65 -17.86 4.98
N ASP A 87 9.53 -17.86 5.68
CA ASP A 87 9.04 -18.96 6.53
C ASP A 87 7.65 -19.50 6.14
N HIS A 88 7.06 -19.05 5.03
CA HIS A 88 5.81 -19.62 4.50
C HIS A 88 5.86 -19.94 2.99
N LEU A 89 6.99 -20.51 2.55
CA LEU A 89 7.01 -21.37 1.37
C LEU A 89 7.42 -22.77 1.85
N SER A 90 6.46 -23.70 1.84
CA SER A 90 6.69 -25.13 2.04
C SER A 90 7.75 -25.69 1.09
#